data_AF-H6L8E5-F1
#
_entry.id   AF-H6L8E5-F1
#
_cell.length_a   1.000
_cell.length_b   1.000
_cell.length_c   1.000
_cell.angle_alpha   90.00
_cell.angle_beta   90.00
_cell.angle_gamma   90.00
#
_symmetry.space_group_name_H-M   'P 1'
#
loop_
_entity.id
_entity.type
_entity.pdbx_description
1 polymer ?
#
loop_
_entity_poly.entity_id
_entity_poly.type
_entity_poly.pdbx_seq_one_letter_code
_entity_poly.pdbx_strand_id
1 'polypeptide(L)' 'MLIIKVKDNEPIDRALRRYKRKVRNTKLLREFRKRKHFEKKSVQRRHEVLKAIYKDEKERAMED' A
#
# COMPACT_ATOMS: atom_id res chain seq x y z
N MET A 1 6.33 9.21 -13.12
CA MET A 1 7.77 8.90 -12.97
C MET A 1 8.23 9.35 -11.59
N LEU A 2 8.86 8.50 -10.78
CA LEU A 2 9.25 8.86 -9.41
C LEU A 2 10.59 9.61 -9.42
N ILE A 3 10.54 10.94 -9.43
CA ILE A 3 11.73 11.79 -9.32
C ILE A 3 12.12 11.91 -7.84
N ILE A 4 13.41 11.69 -7.53
CA ILE A 4 13.98 11.87 -6.21
C ILE A 4 15.12 12.85 -6.33
N LYS A 5 14.95 14.01 -5.69
CA LYS A 5 16.00 15.02 -5.61
C LYS A 5 17.01 14.55 -4.58
N VAL A 6 18.23 14.26 -5.02
CA VAL A 6 19.39 14.01 -4.16
C VAL A 6 20.12 15.34 -4.03
N LYS A 7 20.51 15.72 -2.81
CA LYS A 7 21.36 16.91 -2.57
C LYS A 7 22.83 16.46 -2.55
N ASP A 8 23.75 17.36 -2.88
CA ASP A 8 25.17 17.05 -3.10
C ASP A 8 25.89 16.48 -1.87
N ASN A 9 25.43 16.80 -0.65
CA ASN A 9 25.99 16.28 0.61
C ASN A 9 25.11 15.21 1.29
N GLU A 10 24.24 14.53 0.55
CA GLU A 10 23.40 13.48 1.12
C GLU A 10 24.01 12.09 0.99
N PRO A 11 24.11 11.30 2.09
CA PRO A 11 24.57 9.92 2.01
C PRO A 11 23.62 9.08 1.15
N ILE A 12 24.18 8.25 0.27
CA ILE A 12 23.45 7.43 -0.70
C ILE A 12 22.36 6.56 -0.07
N ASP A 13 22.61 6.02 1.12
CA ASP A 13 21.64 5.20 1.87
C ASP A 13 20.36 5.94 2.24
N ARG A 14 20.45 7.26 2.47
CA ARG A 14 19.28 8.09 2.79
C ARG A 14 18.44 8.31 1.53
N ALA A 15 19.10 8.55 0.39
CA ALA A 15 18.42 8.64 -0.90
C ALA A 15 17.71 7.33 -1.27
N LEU A 16 18.37 6.18 -1.07
CA LEU A 16 17.79 4.85 -1.30
C LEU A 16 16.60 4.54 -0.38
N ARG A 17 16.69 4.92 0.90
CA ARG A 17 15.55 4.77 1.84
C ARG A 17 14.35 5.59 1.41
N ARG A 18 14.54 6.84 0.98
CA ARG A 18 13.45 7.66 0.43
C ARG A 18 12.88 7.06 -0.85
N TYR A 19 13.71 6.51 -1.73
CA TYR A 19 13.25 5.78 -2.91
C TYR A 19 12.35 4.61 -2.55
N LYS A 20 12.82 3.71 -1.68
CA LYS A 20 12.04 2.57 -1.22
C LYS A 20 10.72 2.99 -0.59
N ARG A 21 10.71 4.06 0.23
CA ARG A 21 9.49 4.62 0.82
C ARG A 21 8.54 5.18 -0.24
N LYS A 22 9.05 5.93 -1.22
CA LYS A 22 8.24 6.54 -2.30
C LYS A 22 7.62 5.47 -3.20
N VAL A 23 8.37 4.43 -3.54
CA VAL A 23 7.86 3.26 -4.29
C VAL A 23 6.75 2.56 -3.51
N ARG A 24 6.94 2.33 -2.21
CA ARG A 24 5.92 1.72 -1.34
C ARG A 24 4.65 2.58 -1.26
N ASN A 25 4.79 3.89 -1.08
CA ASN A 25 3.68 4.83 -0.96
C ASN A 25 2.85 4.93 -2.26
N THR A 26 3.51 4.83 -3.41
CA THR A 26 2.84 4.86 -4.71
C THR A 26 1.95 3.63 -4.93
N LYS A 27 2.15 2.53 -4.17
CA LYS A 27 1.36 1.29 -4.26
C LYS A 27 1.29 0.69 -5.68
N LEU A 28 2.21 1.07 -6.56
CA LEU A 28 2.22 0.70 -7.98
C LEU A 28 2.16 -0.82 -8.17
N LEU A 29 2.95 -1.58 -7.41
CA LEU A 29 2.94 -3.05 -7.46
C LEU A 29 1.59 -3.65 -7.05
N ARG A 30 0.92 -3.04 -6.06
CA ARG A 30 -0.40 -3.50 -5.60
C ARG A 30 -1.46 -3.20 -6.65
N GLU A 31 -1.44 -2.02 -7.25
CA GLU A 31 -2.36 -1.67 -8.33
C GLU A 31 -2.14 -2.54 -9.56
N PHE A 32 -0.88 -2.74 -9.95
CA PHE A 32 -0.54 -3.61 -11.07
C PHE A 32 -1.09 -5.02 -10.86
N ARG A 33 -0.85 -5.62 -9.68
CA ARG A 33 -1.42 -6.93 -9.32
C ARG A 33 -2.95 -6.93 -9.35
N LYS A 34 -3.61 -5.90 -8.80
CA LYS A 34 -5.08 -5.79 -8.85
C LYS A 34 -5.61 -5.74 -10.29
N ARG A 35 -4.89 -5.07 -11.19
CA ARG A 35 -5.29 -4.88 -12.60
C ARG A 35 -4.92 -6.06 -13.51
N LYS A 36 -4.12 -7.03 -13.04
CA LYS A 36 -3.73 -8.20 -13.84
C LYS A 36 -4.92 -9.08 -14.26
N HIS A 37 -6.01 -9.03 -13.50
CA HIS A 37 -7.20 -9.85 -13.73
C HIS A 37 -8.45 -8.98 -13.60
N PHE A 38 -9.49 -9.31 -14.34
CA PHE A 38 -10.79 -8.69 -14.14
C PHE A 38 -11.47 -9.27 -12.88
N GLU A 39 -11.81 -8.40 -11.93
CA GLU A 39 -12.57 -8.76 -10.74
C GLU A 39 -13.96 -8.11 -10.80
N LYS A 40 -15.02 -8.93 -10.77
CA LYS A 40 -16.40 -8.43 -10.78
C LYS A 40 -16.65 -7.50 -9.59
N LYS A 41 -17.48 -6.47 -9.79
CA LYS A 41 -17.82 -5.48 -8.75
C LYS A 41 -18.38 -6.13 -7.47
N SER A 42 -19.19 -7.18 -7.61
CA SER A 42 -19.75 -7.94 -6.47
C SER A 42 -18.66 -8.62 -5.63
N VAL A 43 -17.66 -9.21 -6.29
CA VAL A 43 -16.53 -9.88 -5.62
C VAL A 43 -15.66 -8.85 -4.89
N GLN A 44 -15.36 -7.72 -5.53
CA GLN A 44 -14.63 -6.62 -4.89
C GLN A 44 -15.33 -6.11 -3.63
N ARG A 45 -16.66 -5.90 -3.70
CA ARG A 45 -17.45 -5.41 -2.57
C ARG A 45 -17.49 -6.43 -1.42
N ARG A 46 -17.59 -7.72 -1.74
CA ARG A 46 -17.55 -8.79 -0.73
C ARG A 46 -16.23 -8.78 0.03
N HIS A 47 -15.09 -8.68 -0.66
CA HIS A 47 -13.78 -8.60 -0.02
C HIS A 47 -13.63 -7.37 0.88
N GLU A 48 -14.20 -6.23 0.49
CA GLU A 48 -14.19 -5.01 1.29
C GLU A 48 -14.95 -5.18 2.61
N VAL A 49 -16.18 -5.72 2.55
CA VAL A 49 -17.02 -5.93 3.74
C VAL A 49 -16.38 -6.94 4.70
N LEU A 50 -15.91 -8.08 4.20
CA LEU A 50 -15.24 -9.09 5.02
C LEU A 50 -14.01 -8.53 5.74
N LYS A 51 -13.24 -7.70 5.04
CA LYS A 51 -12.07 -7.05 5.63
C LYS A 51 -12.46 -6.02 6.69
N ALA A 52 -13.57 -5.30 6.52
CA ALA A 52 -14.08 -4.35 7.50
C ALA A 52 -14.52 -5.07 8.78
N ILE A 53 -15.29 -6.16 8.65
CA ILE A 53 -15.73 -6.99 9.79
C ILE A 53 -14.52 -7.50 10.56
N TYR A 54 -13.54 -8.11 9.89
CA TYR A 54 -12.32 -8.60 10.54
C TYR A 54 -11.57 -7.51 11.31
N LYS A 55 -11.55 -6.27 10.78
CA LYS A 55 -10.89 -5.15 11.44
C LYS A 55 -11.65 -4.70 12.69
N ASP A 56 -12.97 -4.59 12.59
CA ASP A 56 -13.87 -4.21 13.69
C ASP A 56 -13.82 -5.23 14.84
N GLU A 57 -13.91 -6.53 14.52
CA GLU A 57 -13.76 -7.61 15.50
C GLU A 57 -12.42 -7.54 16.23
N LYS A 58 -11.34 -7.28 15.49
CA LYS A 58 -10.00 -7.15 16.07
C LYS A 58 -9.84 -5.90 16.95
N GLU A 59 -10.49 -4.80 16.59
CA GLU A 59 -10.47 -3.57 17.39
C GLU A 59 -11.23 -3.77 18.71
N ARG A 60 -12.43 -4.37 18.66
CA ARG A 60 -13.20 -4.70 19.88
C ARG A 60 -12.48 -5.65 20.81
N ALA A 61 -11.88 -6.72 20.27
CA ALA A 61 -11.11 -7.68 21.06
C ALA A 61 -9.80 -7.10 21.67
N MET A 62 -9.40 -5.89 21.29
CA MET A 62 -8.29 -5.16 21.92
C MET A 62 -8.76 -4.13 22.95
N GLU A 63 -10.02 -3.71 22.86
CA GLU A 63 -10.66 -2.79 23.81
C GLU A 63 -11.17 -3.54 25.06
N ASP A 64 -11.56 -4.81 24.90
CA ASP A 64 -11.83 -5.78 25.97
C ASP A 64 -10.54 -6.35 26.59
#